data_AF-A0A7C5I633-F1
#
_entry.id   AF-A0A7C5I633-F1
#
_cell.length_a   1.000
_cell.length_b   1.000
_cell.length_c   1.000
_cell.angle_alpha   90.00
_cell.angle_beta   90.00
_cell.angle_gamma   90.00
#
_symmetry.space_group_name_H-M   'P 1'
#
loop_
_entity.id
_entity.type
_entity.pdbx_description
1 polymer ?
#
loop_
_entity_poly.entity_id
_entity_poly.type
_entity_poly.pdbx_seq_one_letter_code
_entity_poly.pdbx_strand_id
1 'polypeptide(L)'
;MITSKQPRKQRKFLFNAPLHLRRKMLSAHLSDELATKYGRRSFPVAKGDTVKVVRGDFKGHTGKIAEIDLKRGTVKVEGVLITKADGKRVMRP
;
A
#
# COMPACT_ATOMS: atom_id res chain seq x y z
N MET A 1 -9.21 14.40 -9.25
CA MET A 1 -9.54 14.25 -7.81
C MET A 1 -10.79 15.10 -7.58
N ILE A 2 -11.83 14.60 -6.91
CA ILE A 2 -13.03 15.42 -6.68
C ILE A 2 -12.73 16.47 -5.59
N THR A 3 -12.93 17.75 -5.91
CA THR A 3 -12.68 18.89 -5.01
C THR A 3 -13.84 19.15 -4.03
N SER A 4 -14.89 18.32 -4.06
CA SER A 4 -16.05 18.52 -3.20
C SER A 4 -15.72 18.28 -1.73
N LYS A 5 -16.11 19.22 -0.85
CA LYS A 5 -16.02 19.09 0.61
C LYS A 5 -17.02 18.08 1.20
N GLN A 6 -17.98 17.57 0.40
CA GLN A 6 -19.02 16.67 0.88
C GLN A 6 -18.47 15.23 1.08
N PRO A 7 -18.50 14.68 2.32
CA PRO A 7 -17.95 13.35 2.60
C PRO A 7 -18.62 12.23 1.80
N ARG A 8 -19.93 12.33 1.57
CA ARG A 8 -20.70 11.36 0.76
C ARG A 8 -20.15 11.25 -0.66
N LYS A 9 -19.83 12.38 -1.30
CA LYS A 9 -19.30 12.41 -2.67
C LYS A 9 -17.88 11.85 -2.73
N GLN A 10 -17.04 12.15 -1.75
CA GLN A 10 -15.68 11.62 -1.65
C GLN A 10 -15.66 10.10 -1.47
N ARG A 11 -16.48 9.56 -0.55
CA ARG A 11 -16.61 8.10 -0.34
C ARG A 11 -17.11 7.38 -1.60
N LYS A 12 -18.13 7.94 -2.26
CA LYS A 12 -18.66 7.39 -3.53
C LYS A 12 -17.57 7.34 -4.61
N PHE A 13 -16.72 8.37 -4.70
CA PHE A 13 -15.63 8.40 -5.67
C PHE A 13 -14.56 7.35 -5.39
N LEU A 14 -14.10 7.23 -4.14
CA LEU A 14 -13.08 6.23 -3.76
C LEU A 14 -13.57 4.80 -4.03
N PHE A 15 -14.82 4.50 -3.68
CA PHE A 15 -15.40 3.18 -3.92
C PHE A 15 -15.52 2.86 -5.42
N ASN A 16 -15.97 3.81 -6.23
CA ASN A 16 -16.18 3.62 -7.67
C ASN A 16 -14.94 3.92 -8.54
N ALA A 17 -13.78 4.21 -7.94
CA ALA A 17 -12.59 4.59 -8.69
C ALA A 17 -12.12 3.47 -9.64
N PRO A 18 -11.84 3.76 -10.92
CA PRO A 18 -11.22 2.82 -11.87
C PRO A 18 -9.83 2.34 -11.42
N LEU A 19 -9.38 1.19 -11.92
CA LEU A 19 -8.12 0.55 -11.52
C LEU A 19 -6.88 1.43 -11.73
N HIS A 20 -6.81 2.17 -12.84
CA HIS A 20 -5.67 3.06 -13.11
C HIS A 20 -5.57 4.24 -12.13
N LEU A 21 -6.70 4.72 -11.61
CA LEU A 21 -6.73 5.74 -10.55
C LEU A 21 -6.37 5.14 -9.19
N ARG A 22 -6.85 3.94 -8.89
CA ARG A 22 -6.52 3.22 -7.65
C ARG A 22 -5.02 2.94 -7.53
N ARG A 23 -4.35 2.65 -8.64
CA ARG A 23 -2.88 2.52 -8.68
C ARG A 23 -2.17 3.80 -8.21
N LYS A 24 -2.65 4.98 -8.62
CA LYS A 24 -2.08 6.25 -8.17
C LYS A 24 -2.35 6.53 -6.69
N MET A 25 -3.49 6.05 -6.17
CA MET A 25 -3.84 6.17 -4.75
C MET A 25 -2.99 5.25 -3.87
N LEU A 26 -2.58 4.10 -4.40
CA LEU A 26 -1.70 3.16 -3.72
C LEU A 26 -0.22 3.56 -3.89
N SER A 27 0.14 4.69 -3.30
CA SER A 27 1.51 5.20 -3.28
C SER A 27 2.12 5.13 -1.88
N ALA A 28 3.41 4.80 -1.80
CA ALA A 28 4.17 4.80 -0.56
C ALA A 28 5.21 5.93 -0.54
N HIS A 29 5.60 6.35 0.66
CA HIS A 29 6.70 7.29 0.83
C HIS A 29 8.03 6.62 0.48
N LEU A 30 8.89 7.36 -0.22
CA LEU A 30 10.27 6.96 -0.44
C LEU A 30 11.06 7.14 0.85
N SER A 31 12.17 6.41 1.01
CA SER A 31 13.12 6.68 2.09
C SER A 31 13.77 8.04 1.89
N ASP A 32 14.27 8.67 2.96
CA ASP A 32 14.79 10.04 2.90
C ASP A 32 15.95 10.18 1.89
N GLU A 33 16.79 9.15 1.78
CA GLU A 33 17.86 9.05 0.77
C GLU A 33 17.31 9.07 -0.67
N LEU A 34 16.29 8.24 -0.94
CA LEU A 34 15.68 8.15 -2.28
C LEU A 34 14.85 9.40 -2.58
N ALA A 35 14.19 9.96 -1.58
CA ALA A 35 13.41 11.18 -1.72
C ALA A 35 14.31 12.36 -2.09
N THR A 36 15.50 12.45 -1.48
CA THR A 36 16.51 13.47 -1.81
C THR A 36 17.08 13.25 -3.21
N LYS A 37 17.42 12.01 -3.56
CA LYS A 37 17.98 11.66 -4.87
C LYS A 37 17.03 11.94 -6.05
N TYR A 38 15.75 11.60 -5.89
CA TYR A 38 14.76 11.72 -6.98
C TYR A 38 13.87 12.96 -6.87
N GLY A 39 14.01 13.76 -5.80
CA GLY A 39 13.19 14.95 -5.56
C GLY A 39 11.69 14.66 -5.44
N ARG A 40 11.31 13.44 -5.03
CA ARG A 40 9.91 13.00 -4.92
C ARG A 40 9.62 12.45 -3.53
N ARG A 41 8.44 12.82 -3.00
CA ARG A 41 8.00 12.35 -1.68
C ARG A 41 7.41 10.94 -1.69
N SER A 42 6.75 10.54 -2.78
CA SER A 42 6.08 9.24 -2.87
C SER A 42 6.08 8.70 -4.29
N PHE A 43 5.92 7.37 -4.39
CA PHE A 43 5.82 6.67 -5.66
C PHE A 43 4.77 5.54 -5.56
N PRO A 44 4.00 5.25 -6.64
CA PRO A 44 3.12 4.09 -6.68
C PRO A 44 3.91 2.79 -6.50
N VAL A 45 3.50 1.95 -5.56
CA VAL A 45 4.21 0.69 -5.28
C VAL A 45 4.12 -0.29 -6.46
N ALA A 46 5.21 -1.00 -6.73
CA ALA A 46 5.29 -2.07 -7.72
C ALA A 46 5.70 -3.40 -7.09
N LYS A 47 5.35 -4.49 -7.79
CA LYS A 47 5.76 -5.84 -7.37
C LYS A 47 7.28 -5.96 -7.46
N GLY A 48 7.91 -6.51 -6.43
CA GLY A 48 9.37 -6.65 -6.35
C GLY A 48 10.10 -5.49 -5.66
N ASP A 49 9.41 -4.39 -5.34
CA ASP A 49 9.99 -3.30 -4.55
C ASP A 49 10.23 -3.75 -3.11
N THR A 50 11.32 -3.26 -2.51
CA THR A 50 11.61 -3.45 -1.09
C THR A 50 10.93 -2.35 -0.28
N VAL A 51 10.10 -2.75 0.68
CA VAL A 51 9.34 -1.82 1.53
C VAL A 51 9.62 -2.07 3.01
N LYS A 52 9.48 -1.01 3.80
CA LYS A 52 9.57 -1.05 5.26
C LYS A 52 8.21 -0.71 5.86
N VAL A 53 7.72 -1.54 6.78
CA VAL A 53 6.48 -1.28 7.51
C VAL A 53 6.77 -0.26 8.61
N VAL A 54 6.12 0.91 8.56
CA VAL A 54 6.36 2.01 9.51
C VAL A 54 5.37 2.01 10.68
N ARG A 55 4.19 1.41 10.50
CA ARG A 55 3.09 1.39 11.49
C ARG A 55 2.43 0.00 11.57
N GLY A 56 1.77 -0.28 12.69
CA GLY A 56 1.08 -1.55 12.97
C GLY A 56 1.99 -2.58 13.66
N ASP A 57 1.49 -3.81 13.77
CA ASP A 57 2.11 -4.90 14.54
C ASP A 57 3.50 -5.30 14.00
N PHE A 58 3.70 -5.16 12.68
CA PHE A 58 4.94 -5.52 11.98
C PHE A 58 5.87 -4.32 11.77
N LYS A 59 5.77 -3.27 12.60
CA LYS A 59 6.60 -2.07 12.50
C LYS A 59 8.09 -2.43 12.54
N GLY A 60 8.86 -1.85 11.63
CA GLY A 60 10.30 -2.07 11.49
C GLY A 60 10.65 -3.22 10.55
N HIS A 61 9.69 -4.10 10.20
CA HIS A 61 9.94 -5.18 9.26
C HIS A 61 10.19 -4.64 7.86
N THR A 62 11.17 -5.23 7.19
CA THR A 62 11.53 -4.93 5.80
C THR A 62 11.32 -6.18 4.97
N GLY A 63 10.70 -6.04 3.80
CA GLY A 63 10.38 -7.17 2.94
C GLY A 63 10.07 -6.72 1.52
N LYS A 64 10.05 -7.68 0.59
CA LYS A 64 9.66 -7.42 -0.80
C LYS A 64 8.15 -7.50 -0.95
N ILE A 65 7.61 -6.74 -1.91
CA ILE A 65 6.20 -6.84 -2.27
C ILE A 65 5.97 -8.09 -3.14
N ALA A 66 5.20 -9.04 -2.61
CA ALA A 66 4.82 -10.27 -3.31
C ALA A 66 3.63 -10.04 -4.25
N GLU A 67 2.60 -9.36 -3.76
CA GLU A 67 1.34 -9.16 -4.50
C GLU A 67 0.70 -7.82 -4.16
N ILE A 68 0.09 -7.20 -5.18
CA ILE A 68 -0.65 -5.94 -5.07
C ILE A 68 -2.09 -6.21 -5.51
N ASP A 69 -3.04 -5.99 -4.62
CA ASP A 69 -4.47 -6.03 -4.95
C ASP A 69 -5.02 -4.60 -5.05
N LEU A 70 -5.17 -4.11 -6.28
CA LEU A 70 -5.73 -2.78 -6.57
C LEU A 70 -7.24 -2.67 -6.25
N LYS A 71 -7.97 -3.80 -6.24
CA LYS A 71 -9.41 -3.80 -5.94
C LYS A 71 -9.65 -3.65 -4.43
N ARG A 72 -8.78 -4.20 -3.61
CA ARG A 72 -8.83 -4.04 -2.15
C ARG A 72 -7.98 -2.87 -1.64
N GLY A 73 -7.01 -2.40 -2.43
CA GLY A 73 -6.07 -1.36 -2.03
C GLY A 73 -5.04 -1.86 -1.00
N THR A 74 -4.71 -3.16 -1.06
CA THR A 74 -3.89 -3.87 -0.08
C THR A 74 -2.61 -4.39 -0.73
N VAL A 75 -1.54 -4.53 0.06
CA VAL A 75 -0.20 -4.93 -0.41
C VAL A 75 0.32 -6.02 0.50
N LYS A 76 0.58 -7.20 -0.08
CA LYS A 76 1.17 -8.32 0.66
C LYS A 76 2.69 -8.21 0.61
N VAL A 77 3.29 -8.14 1.79
CA VAL A 77 4.74 -8.06 1.97
C VAL A 77 5.26 -9.41 2.45
N GLU A 78 6.37 -9.86 1.87
CA GLU A 78 7.07 -11.07 2.30
C GLU A 78 7.55 -10.93 3.75
N GLY A 79 7.40 -12.00 4.53
CA GLY A 79 7.74 -12.02 5.96
C GLY A 79 6.65 -11.50 6.91
N VAL A 80 5.65 -10.78 6.39
CA VAL A 80 4.47 -10.35 7.16
C VAL A 80 3.41 -11.44 7.14
N LEU A 81 3.55 -12.42 8.03
CA LEU A 81 2.68 -13.60 8.11
C LEU A 81 1.77 -13.53 9.35
N ILE A 82 0.51 -13.93 9.17
CA ILE A 82 -0.43 -14.22 10.25
C ILE A 82 -0.61 -15.75 10.31
N THR A 83 -0.45 -16.31 11.50
CA THR A 83 -0.78 -17.72 11.77
C THR A 83 -2.27 -17.82 12.08
N LYS A 84 -3.01 -18.57 11.26
CA LYS A 84 -4.42 -18.89 11.54
C LYS A 84 -4.52 -19.97 12.63
N ALA A 85 -5.70 -20.11 13.23
CA ALA A 85 -5.98 -21.17 14.22
C ALA A 85 -5.67 -22.57 13.66
N ASP A 86 -5.86 -22.77 12.35
CA ASP A 86 -5.54 -24.01 11.63
C ASP A 86 -4.03 -24.24 11.40
N GLY A 87 -3.14 -23.43 12.00
CA GLY A 87 -1.68 -23.51 11.83
C GLY A 87 -1.13 -22.98 10.50
N LYS A 88 -2.00 -22.71 9.51
CA LYS A 88 -1.60 -22.16 8.21
C LYS A 88 -1.10 -20.71 8.35
N ARG A 89 0.07 -20.43 7.76
CA ARG A 89 0.65 -19.08 7.65
C ARG A 89 0.13 -18.39 6.40
N VAL A 90 -0.56 -17.27 6.57
CA VAL A 90 -1.12 -16.47 5.47
C VAL A 90 -0.50 -15.09 5.50
N MET A 91 -0.12 -14.56 4.34
CA MET A 91 0.36 -13.19 4.24
C MET A 91 -0.72 -12.20 4.67
N ARG A 92 -0.34 -11.26 5.52
CA ARG A 92 -1.21 -10.15 5.89
C ARG A 92 -1.39 -9.22 4.67
N PRO A 93 -2.62 -8.89 4.29
CA PRO A 93 -2.89 -7.90 3.25
C PRO A 93 -2.55 -6.46 3.70
#